data_AF-A5E365-F1
#
_entry.id   AF-A5E365-F1
#
_cell.length_a   1.000
_cell.length_b   1.000
_cell.length_c   1.000
_cell.angle_alpha   90.00
_cell.angle_beta   90.00
_cell.angle_gamma   90.00
#
_symmetry.space_group_name_H-M   'P 1'
#
loop_
_entity.id
_entity.type
_entity.pdbx_description
1 polymer ?
#
loop_
_entity_poly.entity_id
_entity_poly.type
_entity_poly.pdbx_seq_one_letter_code
_entity_poly.pdbx_strand_id
1 'polypeptide(L)'
;MIGETISNSDLIRSVHNSFLTPSLLSIDRKDQNNVDEKDDGLFHFVGYTFRNGQIYELDGLKQYPITHGNAGECKTQDDFIDKIPGIIQERIAKYDSNELRFSLLAVTNDKLEEAKLRLDEFGITQQLHKREVWHKENELRKMDYTGLIVQLIKNISNEKSDSEWEEMLTKGRNKTQEMIAASLRKK
;
A
#
# COMPACT_ATOMS: atom_id res chain seq x y z
N MET A 1 22.96 -12.24 -6.98
CA MET A 1 22.73 -12.18 -8.44
C MET A 1 21.26 -11.97 -8.80
N ILE A 2 20.28 -12.78 -8.35
CA ILE A 2 18.86 -12.62 -8.75
C ILE A 2 18.27 -11.24 -8.40
N GLY A 3 18.44 -10.77 -7.15
CA GLY A 3 17.91 -9.45 -6.75
C GLY A 3 18.55 -8.28 -7.51
N GLU A 4 19.84 -8.37 -7.80
CA GLU A 4 20.58 -7.36 -8.57
C GLU A 4 20.09 -7.28 -10.02
N THR A 5 19.83 -8.42 -10.67
CA THR A 5 19.26 -8.47 -12.02
C THR A 5 17.88 -7.80 -12.07
N ILE A 6 17.03 -8.03 -11.07
CA ILE A 6 15.70 -7.40 -10.99
C ILE A 6 15.83 -5.88 -10.82
N SER A 7 16.70 -5.45 -9.91
CA SER A 7 16.95 -4.02 -9.64
C SER A 7 17.50 -3.29 -10.86
N ASN A 8 18.32 -3.96 -11.68
CA ASN A 8 18.94 -3.38 -12.87
C ASN A 8 18.04 -3.45 -14.11
N SER A 9 16.84 -4.02 -14.02
CA SER A 9 15.91 -4.08 -15.14
C SER A 9 15.20 -2.74 -15.34
N ASP A 10 15.51 -2.05 -16.43
CA ASP A 10 14.88 -0.77 -16.79
C ASP A 10 13.37 -0.88 -16.99
N LEU A 11 12.91 -2.00 -17.57
CA LEU A 11 11.49 -2.25 -17.79
C LEU A 11 10.74 -2.35 -16.45
N ILE A 12 11.25 -3.16 -15.52
CA ILE A 12 10.63 -3.34 -14.19
C ILE A 12 10.63 -2.02 -13.44
N ARG A 13 11.78 -1.32 -13.43
CA ARG A 13 11.94 -0.02 -12.76
C ARG A 13 11.01 1.04 -13.33
N SER A 14 10.87 1.10 -14.65
CA SER A 14 9.96 2.01 -15.35
C SER A 14 8.52 1.79 -14.93
N VAL A 15 8.04 0.54 -14.99
CA VAL A 15 6.66 0.18 -14.62
C VAL A 15 6.43 0.44 -13.14
N HIS A 16 7.33 0.03 -12.26
CA HIS A 16 7.25 0.29 -10.81
C HIS A 16 7.13 1.79 -10.51
N ASN A 17 8.01 2.61 -11.11
CA ASN A 17 8.00 4.05 -10.91
C ASN A 17 6.76 4.74 -11.48
N SER A 18 6.11 4.15 -12.48
CA SER A 18 4.89 4.70 -13.07
C SER A 18 3.70 4.74 -12.10
N PHE A 19 3.75 4.00 -10.97
CA PHE A 19 2.72 4.00 -9.93
C PHE A 19 3.04 4.93 -8.75
N LEU A 20 4.17 5.64 -8.79
CA LEU A 20 4.55 6.58 -7.73
C LEU A 20 3.67 7.84 -7.76
N THR A 21 3.38 8.37 -6.57
CA THR A 21 2.75 9.67 -6.42
C THR A 21 3.72 10.79 -6.82
N PRO A 22 3.24 11.84 -7.51
CA PRO A 22 4.02 13.05 -7.71
C PRO A 22 4.40 13.64 -6.36
N SER A 23 5.64 14.07 -6.23
CA SER A 23 6.09 14.80 -5.05
C SER A 23 5.56 16.24 -5.15
N LEU A 24 4.57 16.59 -4.32
CA LEU A 24 3.90 17.91 -4.32
C LEU A 24 4.85 19.10 -4.16
N LEU A 25 6.02 18.88 -3.56
CA LEU A 25 7.06 19.87 -3.42
C LEU A 25 8.37 19.09 -3.57
N SER A 26 9.21 19.45 -4.54
CA SER A 26 10.59 18.97 -4.60
C SER A 26 11.38 19.61 -3.44
N ILE A 27 11.02 19.27 -2.21
CA ILE A 27 11.87 19.41 -1.04
C ILE A 27 13.01 18.43 -1.35
N ASP A 28 14.19 19.00 -1.56
CA ASP A 28 15.42 18.26 -1.79
C ASP A 28 15.42 16.96 -0.98
N ARG A 29 15.61 15.83 -1.67
CA ARG A 29 15.64 14.46 -1.13
C ARG A 29 16.83 14.21 -0.19
N LYS A 30 17.27 15.22 0.57
CA LYS A 30 18.31 15.10 1.58
C LYS A 30 17.76 14.77 2.96
N ASP A 31 16.47 15.02 3.22
CA ASP A 31 15.84 14.77 4.52
C ASP A 31 14.80 13.65 4.56
N GLN A 32 14.65 12.86 3.48
CA GLN A 32 13.90 11.59 3.59
C GLN A 32 14.65 10.53 4.40
N ASN A 33 15.95 10.71 4.63
CA ASN A 33 16.74 9.86 5.53
C ASN A 33 16.51 10.19 7.03
N ASN A 34 15.68 11.20 7.35
CA ASN A 34 15.44 11.66 8.73
C ASN A 34 13.98 11.45 9.19
N VAL A 35 13.15 10.77 8.39
CA VAL A 35 11.90 10.14 8.90
C VAL A 35 12.21 8.74 9.46
N ASP A 36 13.48 8.35 9.47
CA ASP A 36 13.99 7.02 9.83
C ASP A 36 14.21 6.80 11.34
N GLU A 37 13.80 7.72 12.22
CA GLU A 37 14.07 7.59 13.67
C GLU A 37 12.90 7.07 14.52
N LYS A 38 11.75 6.74 13.92
CA LYS A 38 10.70 5.97 14.62
C LYS A 38 10.20 4.87 13.70
N ASP A 39 10.33 3.65 14.20
CA ASP A 39 9.95 2.31 13.71
C ASP A 39 8.54 2.13 13.08
N ASP A 40 8.03 3.11 12.33
CA ASP A 40 6.58 3.37 12.22
C ASP A 40 6.03 3.44 10.77
N GLY A 41 6.80 3.04 9.75
CA GLY A 41 6.33 3.20 8.36
C GLY A 41 6.90 2.29 7.28
N LEU A 42 7.85 1.40 7.61
CA LEU A 42 8.46 0.53 6.60
C LEU A 42 7.66 -0.77 6.49
N PHE A 43 6.84 -0.88 5.45
CA PHE A 43 6.18 -2.13 5.10
C PHE A 43 7.18 -3.07 4.41
N HIS A 44 7.28 -4.29 4.94
CA HIS A 44 8.09 -5.35 4.35
C HIS A 44 7.21 -6.37 3.62
N PHE A 45 7.55 -6.66 2.36
CA PHE A 45 6.83 -7.64 1.55
C PHE A 45 7.41 -9.05 1.73
N VAL A 46 6.52 -10.01 1.96
CA VAL A 46 6.86 -11.43 1.98
C VAL A 46 5.80 -12.20 1.21
N GLY A 47 6.26 -13.07 0.32
CA GLY A 47 5.40 -13.90 -0.51
C GLY A 47 5.25 -15.30 0.06
N TYR A 48 4.07 -15.89 -0.08
CA TYR A 48 3.82 -17.29 0.23
C TYR A 48 3.41 -18.03 -1.04
N THR A 49 4.01 -19.20 -1.27
CA THR A 49 3.70 -20.05 -2.42
C THR A 49 3.80 -21.51 -2.03
N PHE A 50 3.06 -22.40 -2.70
CA PHE A 50 3.22 -23.84 -2.53
C PHE A 50 3.85 -24.43 -3.78
N ARG A 51 4.79 -25.35 -3.61
CA ARG A 51 5.43 -26.09 -4.70
C ARG A 51 5.87 -27.45 -4.21
N ASN A 52 5.72 -28.49 -5.04
CA ASN A 52 6.20 -29.84 -4.77
C ASN A 52 5.76 -30.39 -3.39
N GLY A 53 4.52 -30.16 -2.96
CA GLY A 53 4.03 -30.71 -1.70
C GLY A 53 4.34 -29.86 -0.45
N GLN A 54 4.95 -28.68 -0.60
CA GLN A 54 5.47 -27.87 0.50
C GLN A 54 5.10 -26.40 0.33
N ILE A 55 4.82 -25.72 1.45
CA ILE A 55 4.62 -24.26 1.50
C ILE A 55 5.96 -23.57 1.75
N TYR A 56 6.25 -22.57 0.93
CA TYR A 56 7.44 -21.72 1.00
C TYR A 56 7.05 -20.28 1.31
N GLU A 57 7.77 -19.70 2.25
CA GLU A 57 7.82 -18.28 2.51
C GLU A 57 9.07 -17.70 1.84
N LEU A 58 8.83 -16.70 0.99
CA LEU A 58 9.82 -15.97 0.21
C LEU A 58 9.96 -14.58 0.81
N ASP A 59 10.96 -14.44 1.69
CA ASP A 59 11.34 -13.19 2.32
C ASP A 59 12.65 -12.68 1.70
N GLY A 60 12.60 -11.48 1.10
CA GLY A 60 13.76 -10.86 0.45
C GLY A 60 14.90 -10.47 1.39
N LEU A 61 14.66 -10.43 2.70
CA LEU A 61 15.68 -10.18 3.73
C LEU A 61 16.32 -11.47 4.24
N LYS A 62 15.79 -12.64 3.87
CA LYS A 62 16.33 -13.94 4.27
C LYS A 62 17.20 -14.52 3.16
N GLN A 63 18.25 -15.23 3.55
CA GLN A 63 19.20 -15.85 2.61
C GLN A 63 18.61 -17.06 1.89
N TYR A 64 17.62 -17.73 2.50
CA TYR A 64 17.01 -18.94 1.98
C TYR A 64 15.48 -18.90 2.17
N PRO A 65 14.70 -19.54 1.28
CA PRO A 65 13.26 -19.75 1.50
C PRO A 65 12.98 -20.50 2.80
N ILE A 66 11.95 -20.09 3.53
CA ILE A 66 11.51 -20.76 4.75
C ILE A 66 10.39 -21.74 4.39
N THR A 67 10.49 -22.99 4.84
CA THR A 67 9.46 -24.01 4.60
C THR A 67 8.52 -24.12 5.79
N HIS A 68 7.22 -24.21 5.52
CA HIS A 68 6.17 -24.37 6.54
C HIS A 68 5.46 -25.72 6.41
N GLY A 69 5.34 -26.47 7.51
CA GLY A 69 4.77 -27.83 7.55
C GLY A 69 5.74 -28.93 7.10
N ASN A 70 5.30 -30.20 7.11
CA ASN A 70 6.14 -31.31 6.63
C ASN A 70 6.02 -31.52 5.11
N ALA A 71 7.06 -32.09 4.52
CA ALA A 71 7.09 -32.40 3.09
C ALA A 71 5.96 -33.36 2.69
N GLY A 72 5.15 -32.94 1.72
CA GLY A 72 4.02 -33.72 1.21
C GLY A 72 2.70 -33.50 1.94
N GLU A 73 2.65 -32.59 2.91
CA GLU A 73 1.41 -32.20 3.58
C GLU A 73 0.55 -31.23 2.77
N CYS A 74 1.11 -30.54 1.77
CA CYS A 74 0.39 -29.57 0.94
C CYS A 74 0.42 -29.98 -0.53
N LYS A 75 -0.41 -30.97 -0.90
CA LYS A 75 -0.37 -31.57 -2.24
C LYS A 75 -1.21 -30.81 -3.25
N THR A 76 -2.29 -30.18 -2.79
CA THR A 76 -3.25 -29.47 -3.63
C THR A 76 -3.26 -27.96 -3.34
N GLN A 77 -3.84 -27.19 -4.25
CA GLN A 77 -4.11 -25.77 -4.04
C GLN A 77 -5.05 -25.55 -2.86
N ASP A 78 -6.03 -26.43 -2.66
CA ASP A 78 -7.00 -26.32 -1.57
C ASP A 78 -6.32 -26.51 -0.21
N ASP A 79 -5.41 -27.50 -0.11
CA ASP A 79 -4.58 -27.69 1.10
C ASP A 79 -3.76 -26.43 1.43
N PHE A 80 -3.27 -25.72 0.41
CA PHE A 80 -2.53 -24.47 0.59
C PHE A 80 -3.44 -23.35 1.13
N ILE A 81 -4.63 -23.19 0.55
CA ILE A 81 -5.60 -22.17 0.94
C ILE A 81 -6.10 -22.42 2.38
N ASP A 82 -6.25 -23.67 2.79
CA ASP A 82 -6.68 -24.03 4.14
C ASP A 82 -5.59 -23.80 5.21
N LYS A 83 -4.32 -24.03 4.85
CA LYS A 83 -3.19 -23.94 5.79
C LYS A 83 -2.59 -22.55 5.91
N ILE A 84 -2.60 -21.76 4.83
CA ILE A 84 -1.94 -20.46 4.81
C ILE A 84 -2.47 -19.45 5.85
N PRO A 85 -3.78 -19.41 6.21
CA PRO A 85 -4.26 -18.48 7.22
C PRO A 85 -3.64 -18.72 8.59
N GLY A 86 -3.40 -19.99 8.98
CA GLY A 86 -2.73 -20.33 10.23
C GLY A 86 -1.29 -19.81 10.28
N ILE A 87 -0.54 -20.00 9.21
CA ILE A 87 0.84 -19.50 9.08
C ILE A 87 0.90 -17.96 9.17
N ILE A 88 -0.04 -17.28 8.50
CA ILE A 88 -0.13 -15.81 8.54
C ILE A 88 -0.52 -15.33 9.94
N GLN A 89 -1.45 -16.01 10.62
CA GLN A 89 -1.86 -15.68 11.98
C GLN A 89 -0.71 -15.85 12.98
N GLU A 90 0.06 -16.94 12.88
CA GLU A 90 1.26 -17.15 13.70
C GLU A 90 2.30 -16.04 13.50
N ARG A 91 2.38 -15.50 12.27
CA ARG A 91 3.26 -14.37 11.99
C ARG A 91 2.73 -13.07 12.59
N ILE A 92 1.44 -12.78 12.45
CA ILE A 92 0.81 -11.61 13.06
C ILE A 92 0.95 -11.65 14.58
N ALA A 93 0.79 -12.83 15.19
CA ALA A 93 0.91 -13.04 16.64
C ALA A 93 2.31 -12.76 17.23
N LYS A 94 3.35 -12.60 16.39
CA LYS A 94 4.70 -12.21 16.83
C LYS A 94 4.83 -10.71 17.09
N TYR A 95 3.91 -9.90 16.57
CA TYR A 95 3.88 -8.46 16.79
C TYR A 95 3.05 -8.13 18.04
N ASP A 96 3.19 -6.91 18.55
CA ASP A 96 2.38 -6.43 19.68
C ASP A 96 0.89 -6.50 19.31
N SER A 97 0.05 -6.87 20.27
CA SER A 97 -1.42 -6.86 20.15
C SER A 97 -2.02 -5.55 19.65
N ASN A 98 -1.32 -4.43 19.84
CA ASN A 98 -1.76 -3.11 19.38
C ASN A 98 -1.30 -2.77 17.94
N GLU A 99 -0.49 -3.61 17.30
CA GLU A 99 -0.08 -3.44 15.92
C GLU A 99 -1.16 -3.98 14.97
N LEU A 100 -1.70 -3.12 14.10
CA LEU A 100 -2.76 -3.46 13.16
C LEU A 100 -2.38 -3.18 11.70
N ARG A 101 -1.15 -2.73 11.43
CA ARG A 101 -0.71 -2.29 10.11
C ARG A 101 -0.22 -3.48 9.28
N PHE A 102 -1.15 -4.33 8.88
CA PHE A 102 -0.90 -5.43 7.96
C PHE A 102 -1.72 -5.28 6.68
N SER A 103 -1.13 -5.62 5.54
CA SER A 103 -1.82 -5.74 4.26
C SER A 103 -1.60 -7.13 3.70
N LEU A 104 -2.69 -7.82 3.36
CA LEU A 104 -2.66 -9.13 2.74
C LEU A 104 -3.26 -9.03 1.34
N LEU A 105 -2.48 -9.42 0.34
CA LEU A 105 -2.90 -9.48 -1.05
C LEU A 105 -2.79 -10.92 -1.54
N ALA A 106 -3.77 -11.35 -2.32
CA ALA A 106 -3.76 -12.65 -2.98
C ALA A 106 -3.62 -12.46 -4.49
N VAL A 107 -2.64 -13.13 -5.08
CA VAL A 107 -2.51 -13.23 -6.54
C VAL A 107 -3.42 -14.37 -6.99
N THR A 108 -4.42 -14.06 -7.81
CA THR A 108 -5.43 -15.01 -8.28
C THR A 108 -5.59 -14.92 -9.80
N ASN A 109 -6.28 -15.89 -10.40
CA ASN A 109 -6.66 -15.84 -11.80
C ASN A 109 -7.57 -14.63 -12.10
N ASP A 110 -7.59 -14.20 -13.37
CA ASP A 110 -8.43 -13.08 -13.79
C ASP A 110 -9.92 -13.42 -13.63
N LYS A 111 -10.56 -12.78 -12.64
CA LYS A 111 -11.97 -12.96 -12.31
C LYS A 111 -12.93 -12.52 -13.39
N LEU A 112 -12.53 -11.63 -14.29
CA LEU A 112 -13.34 -11.25 -15.44
C LEU A 112 -13.34 -12.33 -16.50
N GLU A 113 -12.19 -12.94 -16.79
CA GLU A 113 -12.13 -14.04 -17.75
C GLU A 113 -12.90 -15.26 -17.22
N GLU A 114 -12.78 -15.56 -15.92
CA GLU A 114 -13.61 -16.58 -15.26
C GLU A 114 -15.12 -16.29 -15.38
N ALA A 115 -15.54 -15.02 -15.19
CA ALA A 115 -16.95 -14.63 -15.30
C ALA A 115 -17.46 -14.72 -16.75
N LYS A 116 -16.64 -14.31 -17.72
CA LYS A 116 -16.94 -14.46 -19.16
C LYS A 116 -17.13 -15.91 -19.56
N LEU A 117 -16.23 -16.81 -19.13
CA LEU A 117 -16.33 -18.24 -19.40
C LEU A 117 -17.61 -18.86 -18.84
N ARG A 118 -18.07 -18.37 -17.67
CA ARG A 118 -19.32 -18.81 -17.04
C ARG A 118 -20.57 -18.10 -17.56
N LEU A 119 -20.44 -17.16 -18.50
CA LEU A 119 -21.54 -16.30 -18.99
C LEU A 119 -22.29 -15.58 -17.85
N ASP A 120 -21.54 -15.17 -16.82
CA ASP A 120 -22.05 -14.48 -15.64
C ASP A 120 -22.04 -12.96 -15.88
N GLU A 121 -23.11 -12.44 -16.48
CA GLU A 121 -23.25 -11.03 -16.84
C GLU A 121 -23.11 -10.08 -15.63
N PHE A 122 -23.62 -10.51 -14.48
CA PHE A 122 -23.50 -9.74 -13.24
C PHE A 122 -22.04 -9.68 -12.78
N GLY A 123 -21.36 -10.82 -12.74
CA GLY A 123 -19.94 -10.89 -12.39
C GLY A 123 -19.06 -10.07 -13.34
N ILE A 124 -19.34 -10.10 -14.64
CA ILE A 124 -18.65 -9.28 -15.64
C ILE A 124 -18.81 -7.79 -15.32
N THR A 125 -20.04 -7.34 -15.10
CA THR A 125 -20.35 -5.93 -14.80
C THR A 125 -19.62 -5.46 -13.54
N GLN A 126 -19.64 -6.28 -12.49
CA GLN A 126 -18.96 -5.98 -11.23
C GLN A 126 -17.43 -5.86 -11.41
N GLN A 127 -16.81 -6.79 -12.15
CA GLN A 127 -15.36 -6.76 -12.39
C GLN A 127 -14.94 -5.58 -13.29
N LEU A 128 -15.77 -5.19 -14.25
CA LEU A 128 -15.52 -4.00 -15.09
C LEU A 128 -15.61 -2.72 -14.27
N HIS A 129 -16.65 -2.58 -13.44
CA HIS A 129 -16.79 -1.42 -12.55
C HIS A 129 -15.60 -1.29 -11.59
N LYS A 130 -15.15 -2.41 -10.98
CA LYS A 130 -13.99 -2.42 -10.09
C LYS A 130 -12.73 -1.89 -10.79
N ARG A 131 -12.48 -2.32 -12.03
CA ARG A 131 -11.33 -1.86 -12.82
C ARG A 131 -11.44 -0.39 -13.19
N GLU A 132 -12.65 0.11 -13.48
CA GLU A 132 -12.87 1.53 -13.73
C GLU A 132 -12.54 2.39 -12.50
N VAL A 133 -12.97 1.95 -11.31
CA VAL A 133 -12.66 2.62 -10.04
C VAL A 133 -11.14 2.64 -9.81
N TRP A 134 -10.47 1.49 -9.96
CA TRP A 134 -9.01 1.41 -9.83
C TRP A 134 -8.26 2.30 -10.83
N HIS A 135 -8.75 2.37 -12.07
CA HIS A 135 -8.18 3.25 -13.08
C HIS A 135 -8.31 4.71 -12.64
N LYS A 136 -9.51 5.16 -12.25
CA LYS A 136 -9.74 6.52 -11.75
C LYS A 136 -8.87 6.84 -10.54
N GLU A 137 -8.78 5.93 -9.58
CA GLU A 137 -7.93 6.10 -8.39
C GLU A 137 -6.45 6.24 -8.76
N ASN A 138 -5.97 5.43 -9.70
CA ASN A 138 -4.59 5.48 -10.17
C ASN A 138 -4.29 6.80 -10.90
N GLU A 139 -5.23 7.30 -11.72
CA GLU A 139 -5.10 8.61 -12.35
C GLU A 139 -5.02 9.72 -11.31
N LEU A 140 -5.91 9.72 -10.32
CA LEU A 140 -5.87 10.69 -9.22
C LEU A 140 -4.56 10.61 -8.43
N ARG A 141 -4.03 9.41 -8.18
CA ARG A 141 -2.73 9.22 -7.50
C ARG A 141 -1.57 9.87 -8.26
N LYS A 142 -1.66 9.90 -9.60
CA LYS A 142 -0.62 10.46 -10.49
C LYS A 142 -0.77 11.94 -10.76
N MET A 143 -1.90 12.54 -10.41
CA MET A 143 -2.13 13.96 -10.64
C MET A 143 -1.30 14.83 -9.67
N ASP A 144 -0.63 15.84 -10.22
CA ASP A 144 -0.02 16.89 -9.42
C ASP A 144 -1.08 17.96 -9.08
N TYR A 145 -1.45 18.01 -7.80
CA TYR A 145 -2.47 18.94 -7.30
C TYR A 145 -1.90 20.30 -6.89
N THR A 146 -0.59 20.55 -7.04
CA THR A 146 0.05 21.80 -6.60
C THR A 146 -0.60 23.03 -7.23
N GLY A 147 -0.82 23.01 -8.55
CA GLY A 147 -1.46 24.12 -9.26
C GLY A 147 -2.89 24.39 -8.77
N LEU A 148 -3.67 23.33 -8.54
CA LEU A 148 -5.02 23.43 -7.99
C LEU A 148 -5.02 24.03 -6.59
N ILE A 149 -4.14 23.56 -5.71
CA ILE A 149 -4.01 24.04 -4.33
C ILE A 149 -3.64 25.52 -4.32
N VAL A 150 -2.64 25.93 -5.11
CA VAL A 150 -2.21 27.34 -5.20
C VAL A 150 -3.36 28.22 -5.70
N GLN A 151 -4.09 27.79 -6.73
CA GLN A 151 -5.21 28.57 -7.26
C GLN A 151 -6.37 28.67 -6.26
N LEU A 152 -6.67 27.59 -5.54
CA LEU A 152 -7.70 27.58 -4.51
C LEU A 152 -7.35 28.56 -3.38
N ILE A 153 -6.10 28.54 -2.91
CA ILE A 153 -5.62 29.47 -1.87
C ILE A 153 -5.73 30.92 -2.35
N LYS A 154 -5.30 31.22 -3.59
CA LYS A 154 -5.42 32.57 -4.17
C LYS A 154 -6.87 33.05 -4.23
N ASN A 155 -7.78 32.19 -4.67
CA ASN A 155 -9.21 32.56 -4.77
C ASN A 155 -9.80 32.84 -3.38
N ILE A 156 -9.53 31.98 -2.40
CA ILE A 156 -10.00 32.17 -1.02
C ILE A 156 -9.39 33.46 -0.41
N SER A 157 -8.11 33.71 -0.66
CA SER A 157 -7.43 34.91 -0.15
C SER A 157 -7.96 36.19 -0.78
N ASN A 158 -8.37 36.17 -2.06
CA ASN A 158 -8.92 37.35 -2.73
C ASN A 158 -10.32 37.73 -2.22
N GLU A 159 -11.10 36.76 -1.74
CA GLU A 159 -12.47 36.99 -1.24
C GLU A 159 -12.52 37.43 0.22
N LYS A 160 -11.40 37.36 0.95
CA LYS A 160 -11.33 37.63 2.40
C LYS A 160 -10.57 38.89 2.71
N SER A 161 -10.99 39.57 3.78
CA SER A 161 -10.16 40.61 4.39
C SER A 161 -8.99 39.99 5.17
N ASP A 162 -7.92 40.75 5.39
CA ASP A 162 -6.73 40.29 6.11
C ASP A 162 -7.06 39.77 7.53
N SER A 163 -8.03 40.39 8.20
CA SER A 163 -8.48 39.99 9.53
C SER A 163 -9.18 38.63 9.52
N GLU A 164 -10.03 38.37 8.52
CA GLU A 164 -10.75 37.09 8.39
C GLU A 164 -9.81 35.96 7.97
N TRP A 165 -8.79 36.29 7.17
CA TRP A 165 -7.74 35.35 6.77
C TRP A 165 -6.90 34.89 7.98
N GLU A 166 -6.43 35.83 8.81
CA GLU A 166 -5.66 35.53 10.02
C GLU A 166 -6.48 34.73 11.05
N GLU A 167 -7.77 35.03 11.20
CA GLU A 167 -8.66 34.24 12.05
C GLU A 167 -8.77 32.79 11.55
N MET A 168 -8.89 32.59 10.23
CA MET A 168 -8.94 31.27 9.61
C MET A 168 -7.64 30.49 9.82
N LEU A 169 -6.48 31.14 9.65
CA LEU A 169 -5.18 30.53 9.91
C LEU A 169 -5.02 30.13 11.38
N THR A 170 -5.46 30.99 12.30
CA THR A 170 -5.38 30.73 13.74
C THR A 170 -6.27 29.54 14.13
N LYS A 171 -7.50 29.48 13.60
CA LYS A 171 -8.39 28.32 13.78
C LYS A 171 -7.75 27.02 13.28
N GLY A 172 -7.11 27.06 12.12
CA GLY A 172 -6.36 25.93 11.56
C GLY A 172 -5.23 25.48 12.48
N ARG A 173 -4.37 26.41 12.92
CA ARG A 173 -3.24 26.12 13.82
C ARG A 173 -3.69 25.51 15.15
N ASN A 174 -4.73 26.07 15.77
CA ASN A 174 -5.26 25.57 17.05
C ASN A 174 -5.77 24.14 16.90
N LYS A 175 -6.53 23.85 15.83
CA LYS A 175 -7.02 22.50 15.56
C LYS A 175 -5.88 21.49 15.35
N THR A 176 -4.83 21.88 14.64
CA THR A 176 -3.64 21.02 14.47
C THR A 176 -2.95 20.75 15.81
N GLN A 177 -2.79 21.77 16.67
CA GLN A 177 -2.22 21.61 18.01
C GLN A 177 -3.07 20.69 18.90
N GLU A 178 -4.40 20.82 18.86
CA GLU A 178 -5.32 19.93 19.56
C GLU A 178 -5.19 18.47 19.09
N MET A 179 -5.07 18.24 17.79
CA MET A 179 -4.88 16.89 17.23
C MET A 179 -3.55 16.26 17.67
N ILE A 180 -2.46 17.04 17.66
CA ILE A 180 -1.14 16.58 18.13
C ILE A 180 -1.19 16.26 19.62
N ALA A 181 -1.77 17.14 20.43
CA ALA A 181 -1.93 16.91 21.87
C ALA A 181 -2.78 15.68 22.19
N ALA A 182 -3.85 15.44 21.41
CA ALA A 182 -4.69 14.25 21.53
C ALA A 182 -3.95 12.96 21.14
N SER A 183 -3.07 13.03 20.13
CA SER A 183 -2.21 11.91 19.72
C SER A 183 -1.19 11.55 20.79
N LEU A 184 -0.56 12.54 21.42
CA LEU A 184 0.42 12.32 22.49
C LEU A 184 -0.19 11.74 23.77
N ARG A 185 -1.48 12.02 24.04
CA ARG A 185 -2.21 11.46 25.19
C ARG A 185 -2.66 10.00 25.01
N LYS A 186 -2.60 9.47 23.79
CA LYS A 186 -3.00 8.09 23.46
C LYS A 186 -1.81 7.11 23.43
N LYS A 187 -0.58 7.60 23.56
CA LYS A 187 0.62 6.79 23.83
C LYS A 187 0.78 6.61 25.33
#